data_AF-A0A9R0Z632-F1
#
_entry.id   AF-A0A9R0Z632-F1
#
_cell.length_a   1.000
_cell.length_b   1.000
_cell.length_c   1.000
_cell.angle_alpha   90.00
_cell.angle_beta   90.00
_cell.angle_gamma   90.00
#
_symmetry.space_group_name_H-M   'P 1'
#
loop_
_entity.id
_entity.type
_entity.pdbx_description
1 polymer ?
#
loop_
_entity_poly.entity_id
_entity_poly.type
_entity_poly.pdbx_seq_one_letter_code
_entity_poly.pdbx_strand_id
1 'polypeptide(L)'
;MPERAAENLHTARVTVPAPVAKVLREEPCLIARAVEGFYDRDIDTMKHAARMDKFLKGPGREGVDMVRTSVRMTKAMYGQLMQQSFQAPRGYPMPRSEEGPEKWVEAELGMKIACGFEMMYQERRHEAEEGMGSTWEVYKKSLEAAGCFEGLLPGSKEYKRVMENAMQYYKSSSSFSRTREMLSAPVRRIDEILAMPYSAEDFQGINLPPSDDDSWLRNGEDELNAELQERQKEMEEYAAVKKNRKSQKQNVSSSSSSQPSEFNLGEITESMQDFVRKMSSFEGAEVPTNRKTRRQ
;
A
#
# COMPACT_ATOMS: atom_id res chain seq x y z
N MET A 1 21.56 -0.59 -12.67
CA MET A 1 20.84 -0.49 -11.38
C MET A 1 20.18 0.87 -11.15
N PRO A 2 20.72 2.03 -11.58
CA PRO A 2 19.99 3.32 -11.55
C PRO A 2 18.87 3.44 -12.60
N GLU A 3 19.05 2.82 -13.77
CA GLU A 3 18.10 2.89 -14.91
C GLU A 3 16.71 2.35 -14.56
N ARG A 4 16.64 1.17 -13.93
CA ARG A 4 15.38 0.55 -13.50
C ARG A 4 14.61 1.34 -12.45
N ALA A 5 15.30 2.17 -11.67
CA ALA A 5 14.63 3.06 -10.71
C ALA A 5 13.96 4.23 -11.44
N ALA A 6 14.58 4.74 -12.50
CA ALA A 6 14.00 5.80 -13.33
C ALA A 6 12.77 5.31 -14.12
N GLU A 7 12.76 4.06 -14.59
CA GLU A 7 11.62 3.42 -15.26
C GLU A 7 10.36 3.32 -14.39
N ASN A 8 10.52 3.36 -13.07
CA ASN A 8 9.43 3.28 -12.08
C ASN A 8 8.96 4.65 -11.59
N LEU A 9 9.49 5.74 -12.14
CA LEU A 9 9.00 7.08 -11.85
C LEU A 9 7.83 7.44 -12.78
N HIS A 10 6.94 8.27 -12.27
CA HIS A 10 5.82 8.85 -12.99
C HIS A 10 5.72 10.33 -12.60
N THR A 11 5.65 11.17 -13.61
CA THR A 11 5.53 12.63 -13.50
C THR A 11 4.13 13.02 -13.92
N ALA A 12 3.37 13.64 -13.02
CA ALA A 12 2.01 14.09 -13.32
C ALA A 12 1.89 15.61 -13.10
N ARG A 13 1.19 16.29 -13.99
CA ARG A 13 0.68 17.64 -13.72
C ARG A 13 -0.48 17.55 -12.74
N VAL A 14 -0.50 18.45 -11.78
CA VAL A 14 -1.54 18.52 -10.75
C VAL A 14 -1.91 19.96 -10.47
N THR A 15 -3.15 20.18 -10.04
CA THR A 15 -3.61 21.47 -9.51
C THR A 15 -3.85 21.34 -8.01
N VAL A 16 -3.02 22.01 -7.22
CA VAL A 16 -2.98 21.90 -5.75
C VAL A 16 -3.03 23.28 -5.11
N PRO A 17 -3.37 23.38 -3.81
CA PRO A 17 -3.21 24.62 -3.07
C PRO A 17 -1.75 25.11 -3.11
N ALA A 18 -1.53 26.43 -3.21
CA ALA A 18 -0.20 27.04 -3.21
C ALA A 18 0.72 26.57 -2.05
N PRO A 19 0.24 26.37 -0.80
CA PRO A 19 1.07 25.81 0.27
C PRO A 19 1.60 24.41 -0.05
N VAL A 20 0.77 23.55 -0.66
CA VAL A 20 1.16 22.17 -1.06
C VAL A 20 2.20 22.22 -2.18
N ALA A 21 2.00 23.08 -3.18
CA ALA A 21 2.96 23.26 -4.26
C ALA A 21 4.32 23.75 -3.73
N LYS A 22 4.32 24.69 -2.76
CA LYS A 22 5.53 25.16 -2.09
C LYS A 22 6.25 24.04 -1.35
N VAL A 23 5.53 23.22 -0.58
CA VAL A 23 6.11 22.07 0.12
C VAL A 23 6.75 21.09 -0.85
N LEU A 24 6.06 20.74 -1.94
CA LEU A 24 6.59 19.80 -2.94
C LEU A 24 7.75 20.37 -3.76
N ARG A 25 7.81 21.70 -3.95
CA ARG A 25 8.93 22.37 -4.62
C ARG A 25 10.21 22.34 -3.78
N GLU A 26 10.10 22.61 -2.48
CA GLU A 26 11.25 22.64 -1.58
C GLU A 26 11.67 21.24 -1.13
N GLU A 27 10.71 20.33 -0.94
CA GLU A 27 10.95 18.99 -0.41
C GLU A 27 10.11 17.94 -1.15
N PRO A 28 10.51 17.56 -2.39
CA PRO A 28 9.74 16.65 -3.22
C PRO A 28 9.50 15.28 -2.59
N CYS A 29 10.38 14.84 -1.68
CA CYS A 29 10.27 13.53 -1.03
C CYS A 29 9.03 13.39 -0.13
N LEU A 30 8.44 14.51 0.32
CA LEU A 30 7.24 14.50 1.14
C LEU A 30 5.99 14.01 0.38
N ILE A 31 6.04 13.92 -0.96
CA ILE A 31 4.96 13.28 -1.73
C ILE A 31 4.67 11.86 -1.25
N ALA A 32 5.70 11.11 -0.87
CA ALA A 32 5.54 9.75 -0.36
C ALA A 32 4.68 9.72 0.91
N ARG A 33 4.86 10.70 1.80
CA ARG A 33 4.11 10.82 3.06
C ARG A 33 2.67 11.28 2.83
N ALA A 34 2.45 12.16 1.85
CA ALA A 34 1.09 12.54 1.46
C ALA A 34 0.32 11.35 0.85
N VAL A 35 0.97 10.57 -0.01
CA VAL A 35 0.37 9.37 -0.62
C VAL A 35 0.06 8.32 0.44
N GLU A 36 0.99 8.04 1.36
CA GLU A 36 0.81 7.12 2.50
C GLU A 36 -0.40 7.55 3.36
N GLY A 37 -0.42 8.81 3.81
CA GLY A 37 -1.53 9.34 4.61
C GLY A 37 -2.88 9.29 3.90
N PHE A 38 -2.90 9.45 2.58
CA PHE A 38 -4.12 9.28 1.79
C PHE A 38 -4.52 7.81 1.65
N TYR A 39 -3.57 6.92 1.34
CA TYR A 39 -3.84 5.52 1.04
C TYR A 39 -4.26 4.73 2.28
N ASP A 40 -3.60 4.97 3.42
CA ASP A 40 -3.85 4.31 4.70
C ASP A 40 -4.91 5.02 5.57
N ARG A 41 -5.69 5.92 4.97
CA ARG A 41 -6.71 6.71 5.68
C ARG A 41 -7.75 5.84 6.41
N ASP A 42 -8.13 6.33 7.58
CA ASP A 42 -9.17 5.81 8.46
C ASP A 42 -10.27 6.85 8.75
N ILE A 43 -11.18 6.55 9.67
CA ILE A 43 -12.30 7.44 10.01
C ILE A 43 -11.82 8.77 10.62
N ASP A 44 -10.71 8.76 11.36
CA ASP A 44 -10.24 9.94 12.08
C ASP A 44 -9.42 10.87 11.17
N THR A 45 -8.49 10.32 10.40
CA THR A 45 -7.78 11.02 9.32
C THR A 45 -8.74 11.62 8.28
N MET A 46 -9.83 10.92 7.95
CA MET A 46 -10.88 11.46 7.08
C MET A 46 -11.53 12.74 7.62
N LYS A 47 -11.66 12.90 8.94
CA LYS A 47 -12.20 14.14 9.53
C LYS A 47 -11.24 15.31 9.32
N HIS A 48 -9.93 15.05 9.34
CA HIS A 48 -8.91 16.07 9.06
C HIS A 48 -9.00 16.52 7.59
N ALA A 49 -9.02 15.58 6.65
CA ALA A 49 -9.19 15.89 5.23
C ALA A 49 -10.52 16.60 4.92
N ALA A 50 -11.61 16.29 5.63
CA ALA A 50 -12.88 16.99 5.43
C ALA A 50 -12.81 18.48 5.83
N ARG A 51 -11.92 18.85 6.76
CA ARG A 51 -11.79 20.22 7.26
C ARG A 51 -10.76 21.05 6.48
N MET A 52 -9.72 20.41 5.96
CA MET A 52 -8.59 21.04 5.27
C MET A 52 -8.07 22.28 6.02
N ASP A 53 -7.73 22.12 7.31
CA ASP A 53 -7.40 23.24 8.20
C ASP A 53 -6.01 23.82 7.94
N LYS A 54 -5.05 23.00 7.49
CA LYS A 54 -3.66 23.42 7.28
C LYS A 54 -3.39 23.90 5.85
N PHE A 55 -3.88 23.18 4.84
CA PHE A 55 -3.45 23.39 3.45
C PHE A 55 -4.43 24.13 2.56
N LEU A 56 -5.68 24.36 3.01
CA LEU A 56 -6.69 25.10 2.24
C LEU A 56 -7.07 26.45 2.87
N LYS A 57 -6.64 26.71 4.12
CA LYS A 57 -6.93 27.93 4.86
C LYS A 57 -5.62 28.67 5.16
N GLY A 58 -5.47 29.86 4.59
CA GLY A 58 -4.32 30.72 4.81
C GLY A 58 -4.30 31.37 6.19
N PRO A 59 -3.26 32.18 6.50
CA PRO A 59 -3.22 32.99 7.71
C PRO A 59 -4.45 33.93 7.73
N GLY A 60 -5.35 33.72 8.71
CA GLY A 60 -6.63 34.45 8.79
C GLY A 60 -7.88 33.66 8.38
N ARG A 61 -7.75 32.36 8.03
CA ARG A 61 -8.82 31.48 7.53
C ARG A 61 -9.41 31.89 6.17
N GLU A 62 -8.70 32.72 5.41
CA GLU A 62 -9.03 32.99 4.02
C GLU A 62 -8.65 31.79 3.14
N GLY A 63 -9.32 31.65 2.00
CA GLY A 63 -8.97 30.60 1.03
C GLY A 63 -7.58 30.82 0.45
N VAL A 64 -6.95 29.75 -0.02
CA VAL A 64 -5.66 29.80 -0.71
C VAL A 64 -5.84 29.58 -2.21
N ASP A 65 -4.94 30.17 -2.99
CA ASP A 65 -4.96 30.00 -4.44
C ASP A 65 -4.57 28.59 -4.86
N MET A 66 -5.16 28.15 -5.98
CA MET A 66 -4.83 26.91 -6.63
C MET A 66 -3.80 27.15 -7.72
N VAL A 67 -2.74 26.35 -7.71
CA VAL A 67 -1.64 26.47 -8.66
C VAL A 67 -1.39 25.14 -9.36
N ARG A 68 -1.02 25.23 -10.64
CA ARG A 68 -0.61 24.07 -11.42
C ARG A 68 0.88 23.81 -11.19
N THR A 69 1.26 22.56 -10.93
CA THR A 69 2.65 22.15 -10.78
C THR A 69 2.86 20.74 -11.31
N SER A 70 4.11 20.31 -11.43
CA SER A 70 4.49 18.95 -11.82
C SER A 70 5.04 18.22 -10.61
N VAL A 71 4.52 17.02 -10.35
CA VAL A 71 4.93 16.19 -9.22
C VAL A 71 5.47 14.88 -9.75
N ARG A 72 6.68 14.53 -9.31
CA ARG A 72 7.32 13.26 -9.63
C ARG A 72 7.21 12.31 -8.45
N MET A 73 6.64 11.13 -8.69
CA MET A 73 6.46 10.07 -7.70
C MET A 73 6.76 8.70 -8.34
N THR A 74 6.64 7.61 -7.58
CA THR A 74 6.73 6.28 -8.19
C THR A 74 5.41 5.92 -8.89
N LYS A 75 5.46 5.04 -9.89
CA LYS A 75 4.27 4.46 -10.53
C LYS A 75 3.31 3.86 -9.50
N ALA A 76 3.84 3.14 -8.49
CA ALA A 76 3.03 2.61 -7.41
C ALA A 76 2.25 3.70 -6.65
N MET A 77 2.91 4.81 -6.28
CA MET A 77 2.27 5.94 -5.61
C MET A 77 1.20 6.61 -6.48
N TYR A 78 1.49 6.81 -7.77
CA TYR A 78 0.51 7.33 -8.71
C TYR A 78 -0.73 6.41 -8.81
N GLY A 79 -0.51 5.11 -8.92
CA GLY A 79 -1.59 4.11 -8.93
C GLY A 79 -2.43 4.12 -7.65
N GLN A 80 -1.80 4.25 -6.48
CA GLN A 80 -2.50 4.38 -5.19
C GLN A 80 -3.46 5.58 -5.17
N LEU A 81 -3.05 6.72 -5.74
CA LEU A 81 -3.91 7.90 -5.84
C LEU A 81 -5.00 7.73 -6.91
N MET A 82 -4.68 7.13 -8.06
CA MET A 82 -5.60 7.12 -9.20
C MET A 82 -6.70 6.07 -9.12
N GLN A 83 -6.42 4.91 -8.53
CA GLN A 83 -7.39 3.82 -8.49
C GLN A 83 -8.46 3.99 -7.39
N GLN A 84 -8.23 4.88 -6.42
CA GLN A 84 -9.18 5.11 -5.34
C GLN A 84 -10.12 6.26 -5.68
N SER A 85 -11.42 6.00 -5.70
CA SER A 85 -12.43 7.05 -5.79
C SER A 85 -12.47 7.84 -4.48
N PHE A 86 -12.48 9.16 -4.59
CA PHE A 86 -12.51 10.05 -3.44
C PHE A 86 -13.32 11.30 -3.76
N GLN A 87 -14.24 11.65 -2.86
CA GLN A 87 -15.07 12.83 -3.03
C GLN A 87 -14.36 14.05 -2.45
N ALA A 88 -14.38 15.16 -3.18
CA ALA A 88 -13.75 16.38 -2.76
C ALA A 88 -14.31 16.88 -1.42
N PRO A 89 -13.45 17.28 -0.46
CA PRO A 89 -13.90 17.94 0.75
C PRO A 89 -14.74 19.18 0.44
N ARG A 90 -15.68 19.50 1.33
CA ARG A 90 -16.54 20.67 1.15
C ARG A 90 -15.68 21.93 1.14
N GLY A 91 -15.78 22.70 0.06
CA GLY A 91 -15.03 23.94 -0.12
C GLY A 91 -13.70 23.78 -0.82
N TYR A 92 -13.29 22.55 -1.17
CA TYR A 92 -12.16 22.36 -2.08
C TYR A 92 -12.57 22.83 -3.50
N PRO A 93 -11.79 23.72 -4.14
CA PRO A 93 -12.13 24.30 -5.43
C PRO A 93 -11.88 23.29 -6.57
N MET A 94 -12.92 22.52 -6.93
CA MET A 94 -12.90 21.63 -8.08
C MET A 94 -13.32 22.37 -9.36
N PRO A 95 -12.70 22.07 -10.52
CA PRO A 95 -13.10 22.64 -11.80
C PRO A 95 -14.50 22.16 -12.19
N ARG A 96 -15.17 22.92 -13.05
CA ARG A 96 -16.47 22.48 -13.59
C ARG A 96 -16.28 21.45 -14.69
N SER A 97 -17.29 20.61 -14.90
CA SER A 97 -17.26 19.55 -15.92
C SER A 97 -17.03 20.10 -17.34
N GLU A 98 -17.43 21.34 -17.63
CA GLU A 98 -17.24 21.96 -18.94
C GLU A 98 -15.80 22.37 -19.22
N GLU A 99 -14.94 22.44 -18.20
CA GLU A 99 -13.54 22.86 -18.35
C GLU A 99 -12.63 21.77 -18.93
N GLY A 100 -13.16 20.55 -19.10
CA GLY A 100 -12.51 19.43 -19.77
C GLY A 100 -11.95 18.36 -18.82
N PRO A 101 -11.80 17.12 -19.31
CA PRO A 101 -11.40 15.98 -18.49
C PRO A 101 -9.97 16.09 -17.96
N GLU A 102 -9.04 16.68 -18.73
CA GLU A 102 -7.63 16.84 -18.30
C GLU A 102 -7.55 17.69 -17.02
N LYS A 103 -8.19 18.87 -17.00
CA LYS A 103 -8.20 19.73 -15.82
C LYS A 103 -8.85 19.05 -14.61
N TRP A 104 -9.91 18.26 -14.84
CA TRP A 104 -10.54 17.50 -13.78
C TRP A 104 -9.58 16.47 -13.18
N VAL A 105 -8.87 15.71 -14.02
CA VAL A 105 -7.88 14.71 -13.56
C VAL A 105 -6.75 15.37 -12.78
N GLU A 106 -6.21 16.51 -13.27
CA GLU A 106 -5.16 17.25 -12.55
C GLU A 106 -5.63 17.78 -11.20
N ALA A 107 -6.86 18.28 -11.13
CA ALA A 107 -7.46 18.78 -9.89
C ALA A 107 -7.83 17.64 -8.93
N GLU A 108 -8.33 16.51 -9.43
CA GLU A 108 -8.64 15.34 -8.63
C GLU A 108 -7.37 14.74 -8.02
N LEU A 109 -6.32 14.57 -8.83
CA LEU A 109 -5.04 14.07 -8.33
C LEU A 109 -4.44 15.04 -7.30
N GLY A 110 -4.46 16.35 -7.59
CA GLY A 110 -4.01 17.37 -6.66
C GLY A 110 -4.81 17.42 -5.36
N MET A 111 -6.13 17.24 -5.44
CA MET A 111 -7.02 17.13 -4.28
C MET A 111 -6.65 15.95 -3.40
N LYS A 112 -6.40 14.76 -3.97
CA LYS A 112 -6.00 13.59 -3.19
C LYS A 112 -4.65 13.82 -2.49
N ILE A 113 -3.69 14.44 -3.19
CA ILE A 113 -2.39 14.81 -2.61
C ILE A 113 -2.58 15.82 -1.45
N ALA A 114 -3.38 16.87 -1.66
CA ALA A 114 -3.64 17.88 -0.63
C ALA A 114 -4.34 17.29 0.60
N CYS A 115 -5.33 16.41 0.39
CA CYS A 115 -5.99 15.68 1.48
C CYS A 115 -5.01 14.77 2.21
N GLY A 116 -4.15 14.05 1.50
CA GLY A 116 -3.13 13.19 2.09
C GLY A 116 -2.12 13.96 2.94
N PHE A 117 -1.71 15.14 2.49
CA PHE A 117 -0.91 16.07 3.30
C PHE A 117 -1.63 16.51 4.56
N GLU A 118 -2.91 16.87 4.47
CA GLU A 118 -3.72 17.27 5.62
C GLU A 118 -3.85 16.13 6.65
N MET A 119 -4.19 14.91 6.18
CA MET A 119 -4.31 13.71 7.02
C MET A 119 -3.00 13.45 7.78
N MET A 120 -1.90 13.31 7.04
CA MET A 120 -0.58 13.02 7.60
C MET A 120 -0.12 14.13 8.55
N TYR A 121 -0.33 15.40 8.20
CA TYR A 121 0.09 16.52 9.05
C TYR A 121 -0.63 16.51 10.40
N GLN A 122 -1.96 16.36 10.40
CA GLN A 122 -2.74 16.41 11.64
C GLN A 122 -2.51 15.18 12.52
N GLU A 123 -2.45 14.00 11.90
CA GLU A 123 -2.17 12.75 12.61
C GLU A 123 -0.80 12.79 13.27
N ARG A 124 0.27 13.08 12.52
CA ARG A 124 1.64 13.15 13.06
C ARG A 124 1.80 14.23 14.12
N ARG A 125 1.10 15.35 13.97
CA ARG A 125 1.06 16.41 14.98
C ARG A 125 0.43 15.89 16.27
N HIS A 126 -0.72 15.22 16.18
CA HIS A 126 -1.40 14.65 17.34
C HIS A 126 -0.58 13.54 18.01
N GLU A 127 -0.03 12.60 17.22
CA GLU A 127 0.86 11.56 17.71
C GLU A 127 2.10 12.12 18.41
N ALA A 128 2.67 13.23 17.92
CA ALA A 128 3.81 13.88 18.56
C ALA A 128 3.44 14.62 19.85
N GLU A 129 2.21 15.12 19.98
CA GLU A 129 1.68 15.75 21.20
C GLU A 129 1.38 14.69 22.28
N GLU A 130 0.73 13.58 21.91
CA GLU A 130 0.40 12.49 22.82
C GLU A 130 1.59 11.56 23.12
N GLY A 131 2.52 11.48 22.15
CA GLY A 131 3.65 10.55 22.08
C GLY A 131 3.24 9.08 22.15
N MET A 132 2.00 8.80 21.77
CA MET A 132 1.50 7.46 21.42
C MET A 132 1.89 7.17 19.97
N GLY A 133 3.12 6.71 19.79
CA GLY A 133 3.50 5.97 18.58
C GLY A 133 3.81 4.52 18.96
N SER A 134 4.09 3.68 17.95
CA SER A 134 4.40 2.23 18.08
C SER A 134 5.32 1.81 19.23
N THR A 135 6.14 2.73 19.73
CA THR A 135 7.07 2.53 20.85
C THR A 135 6.34 2.42 22.20
N TRP A 136 5.20 3.08 22.37
CA TRP A 136 4.36 2.95 23.57
C TRP A 136 3.76 1.55 23.66
N GLU A 137 3.26 0.98 22.56
CA GLU A 137 2.69 -0.37 22.52
C GLU A 137 3.76 -1.41 22.86
N VAL A 138 4.98 -1.22 22.38
CA VAL A 138 6.12 -2.09 22.73
C VAL A 138 6.45 -1.96 24.22
N TYR A 139 6.52 -0.74 24.74
CA TYR A 139 6.77 -0.50 26.17
C TYR A 139 5.66 -1.12 27.04
N LYS A 140 4.39 -0.95 26.66
CA LYS A 140 3.24 -1.54 27.33
C LYS A 140 3.31 -3.07 27.34
N LYS A 141 3.62 -3.71 26.20
CA LYS A 141 3.83 -5.16 26.12
C LYS A 141 4.98 -5.62 27.01
N SER A 142 6.05 -4.84 27.12
CA SER A 142 7.16 -5.13 28.04
C SER A 142 6.73 -5.08 29.50
N LEU A 143 5.84 -4.15 29.88
CA LEU A 143 5.28 -4.08 31.23
C LEU A 143 4.32 -5.24 31.53
N GLU A 144 3.52 -5.63 30.55
CA GLU A 144 2.65 -6.81 30.64
C GLU A 144 3.49 -8.09 30.83
N ALA A 145 4.56 -8.25 30.05
CA ALA A 145 5.50 -9.38 30.18
C ALA A 145 6.27 -9.38 31.50
N ALA A 146 6.53 -8.20 32.09
CA ALA A 146 7.17 -8.06 33.39
C ALA A 146 6.20 -8.31 34.58
N GLY A 147 4.93 -8.63 34.32
CA GLY A 147 3.94 -8.89 35.36
C GLY A 147 3.43 -7.63 36.07
N CYS A 148 3.68 -6.42 35.54
CA CYS A 148 3.26 -5.17 36.18
C CYS A 148 1.74 -5.02 36.34
N PHE A 149 0.96 -5.78 35.56
CA PHE A 149 -0.51 -5.79 35.60
C PHE A 149 -1.09 -7.11 36.11
N GLU A 150 -0.25 -8.01 36.63
CA GLU A 150 -0.70 -9.33 37.09
C GLU A 150 -1.66 -9.20 38.29
N GLY A 151 -2.80 -9.88 38.21
CA GLY A 151 -3.86 -9.80 39.24
C GLY A 151 -4.70 -8.51 39.22
N LEU A 152 -4.42 -7.56 38.31
CA LEU A 152 -5.21 -6.34 38.17
C LEU A 152 -6.26 -6.51 37.07
N LEU A 153 -7.53 -6.26 37.40
CA LEU A 153 -8.61 -6.24 36.42
C LEU A 153 -8.46 -5.04 35.47
N PRO A 154 -8.53 -5.22 34.14
CA PRO A 154 -8.51 -4.12 33.18
C PRO A 154 -9.59 -3.08 33.51
N GLY A 155 -9.17 -1.82 33.69
CA GLY A 155 -10.06 -0.72 34.01
C GLY A 155 -10.33 -0.50 35.51
N SER A 156 -9.79 -1.32 36.41
CA SER A 156 -9.80 -1.04 37.85
C SER A 156 -9.05 0.27 38.17
N LYS A 157 -9.32 0.84 39.36
CA LYS A 157 -8.63 2.08 39.78
C LYS A 157 -7.12 1.87 39.87
N GLU A 158 -6.71 0.71 40.37
CA GLU A 158 -5.32 0.31 40.51
C GLU A 158 -4.65 0.11 39.15
N TYR A 159 -5.34 -0.56 38.20
CA TYR A 159 -4.85 -0.73 36.83
C TYR A 159 -4.62 0.63 36.15
N LYS A 160 -5.60 1.53 36.26
CA LYS A 160 -5.49 2.89 35.70
C LYS A 160 -4.33 3.67 36.32
N ARG A 161 -4.15 3.58 37.65
CA ARG A 161 -3.03 4.23 38.35
C ARG A 161 -1.67 3.72 37.89
N VAL A 162 -1.52 2.39 37.77
CA VAL A 162 -0.27 1.78 37.29
C VAL A 162 0.00 2.20 35.83
N MET A 163 -1.04 2.20 34.99
CA MET A 163 -0.94 2.63 33.60
C MET A 163 -0.53 4.11 33.46
N GLU A 164 -1.10 5.00 34.28
CA GLU A 164 -0.79 6.42 34.26
C GLU A 164 0.65 6.70 34.72
N ASN A 165 1.10 6.03 35.80
CA ASN A 165 2.49 6.11 36.26
C ASN A 165 3.47 5.60 35.19
N ALA A 166 3.16 4.47 34.56
CA ALA A 166 3.94 3.93 33.44
C ALA A 166 4.01 4.91 32.27
N MET A 167 2.89 5.57 31.94
CA MET A 167 2.86 6.58 30.88
C MET A 167 3.71 7.79 31.22
N GLN A 168 3.68 8.27 32.46
CA GLN A 168 4.54 9.38 32.90
C GLN A 168 6.02 9.01 32.83
N TYR A 169 6.39 7.80 33.26
CA TYR A 169 7.77 7.31 33.15
C TYR A 169 8.21 7.17 31.69
N TYR A 170 7.34 6.67 30.84
CA TYR A 170 7.60 6.60 29.41
C TYR A 170 7.82 8.00 28.82
N LYS A 171 6.97 8.98 29.15
CA LYS A 171 7.09 10.38 28.70
C LYS A 171 8.41 11.04 29.10
N SER A 172 8.98 10.67 30.25
CA SER A 172 10.29 11.18 30.68
C SER A 172 11.48 10.39 30.11
N SER A 173 11.24 9.30 29.39
CA SER A 173 12.30 8.47 28.81
C SER A 173 12.94 9.08 27.56
N SER A 174 14.18 8.70 27.30
CA SER A 174 14.89 9.05 26.05
C SER A 174 14.22 8.45 24.82
N SER A 175 13.64 7.25 24.94
CA SER A 175 12.89 6.58 23.86
C SER A 175 11.69 7.41 23.41
N PHE A 176 10.90 7.94 24.35
CA PHE A 176 9.79 8.83 24.04
C PHE A 176 10.25 10.10 23.33
N SER A 177 11.31 10.73 23.83
CA SER A 177 11.87 11.95 23.23
C SER A 177 12.31 11.71 21.78
N ARG A 178 13.00 10.59 21.52
CA ARG A 178 13.45 10.20 20.18
C ARG A 178 12.29 9.89 19.24
N THR A 179 11.29 9.13 19.70
CA THR A 179 10.10 8.81 18.91
C THR A 179 9.33 10.09 18.57
N ARG A 180 9.11 10.97 19.55
CA ARG A 180 8.45 12.27 19.34
C ARG A 180 9.19 13.14 18.32
N GLU A 181 10.52 13.20 18.38
CA GLU A 181 11.32 13.94 17.40
C GLU A 181 11.16 13.36 15.99
N MET A 182 11.21 12.03 15.84
CA MET A 182 11.02 11.37 14.55
C MET A 182 9.61 11.60 13.97
N LEU A 183 8.56 11.50 14.80
CA LEU A 183 7.17 11.69 14.37
C LEU A 183 6.89 13.15 14.00
N SER A 184 7.45 14.10 14.74
CA SER A 184 7.28 15.53 14.48
C SER A 184 8.15 16.08 13.36
N ALA A 185 9.20 15.36 12.94
CA ALA A 185 10.15 15.86 11.94
C ALA A 185 9.50 16.28 10.61
N PRO A 186 8.58 15.50 9.99
CA PRO A 186 7.89 15.92 8.76
C PRO A 186 7.01 17.15 8.97
N VAL A 187 6.29 17.22 10.10
CA VAL A 187 5.42 18.35 10.46
C VAL A 187 6.24 19.62 10.64
N ARG A 188 7.34 19.55 11.40
CA ARG A 188 8.26 20.67 11.62
C ARG A 188 8.87 21.15 10.30
N ARG A 189 9.30 20.22 9.44
CA ARG A 189 9.86 20.56 8.13
C ARG A 189 8.84 21.29 7.25
N ILE A 190 7.58 20.84 7.24
CA ILE A 190 6.49 21.52 6.54
C ILE A 190 6.28 22.93 7.09
N ASP A 191 6.24 23.08 8.42
CA ASP A 191 6.05 24.38 9.06
C ASP A 191 7.19 25.35 8.74
N GLU A 192 8.44 24.88 8.73
CA GLU A 192 9.61 25.66 8.31
C GLU A 192 9.52 26.11 6.85
N ILE A 193 9.07 25.22 5.95
CA ILE A 193 8.90 25.54 4.54
C ILE A 193 7.81 26.60 4.34
N LEU A 194 6.68 26.45 5.04
CA LEU A 194 5.54 27.35 4.94
C LEU A 194 5.75 28.69 5.67
N ALA A 195 6.72 28.77 6.58
CA ALA A 195 7.11 30.02 7.23
C ALA A 195 7.94 30.93 6.30
N MET A 196 8.58 30.38 5.27
CA MET A 196 9.22 31.18 4.23
C MET A 196 8.17 31.82 3.32
N PRO A 197 8.41 33.03 2.80
CA PRO A 197 7.47 33.67 1.88
C PRO A 197 7.33 32.85 0.59
N TYR A 198 6.09 32.74 0.12
CA TYR A 198 5.74 32.15 -1.17
C TYR A 198 4.51 32.87 -1.73
N SER A 199 4.38 32.87 -3.05
CA SER A 199 3.25 33.48 -3.76
C SER A 199 2.68 32.51 -4.78
N ALA A 200 1.42 32.67 -5.17
CA ALA A 200 0.81 31.86 -6.22
C ALA A 200 1.44 32.19 -7.59
N GLU A 201 1.90 33.42 -7.76
CA GLU A 201 2.60 33.93 -8.94
C GLU A 201 3.91 33.20 -9.20
N ASP A 202 4.58 32.68 -8.16
CA ASP A 202 5.80 31.88 -8.30
C ASP A 202 5.59 30.61 -9.14
N PHE A 203 4.34 30.20 -9.35
CA PHE A 203 3.97 29.00 -10.12
C PHE A 203 3.35 29.35 -11.48
N GLN A 204 3.10 30.63 -11.75
CA GLN A 204 2.54 31.10 -13.01
C GLN A 204 3.61 31.21 -14.10
N GLY A 205 3.25 30.95 -15.36
CA GLY A 205 4.15 31.11 -16.51
C GLY A 205 5.26 30.05 -16.61
N ILE A 206 5.30 29.06 -15.72
CA ILE A 206 6.21 27.92 -15.82
C ILE A 206 5.71 26.97 -16.91
N ASN A 207 6.58 26.64 -17.86
CA ASN A 207 6.30 25.59 -18.84
C ASN A 207 6.44 24.21 -18.17
N LEU A 208 5.32 23.67 -17.69
CA LEU A 208 5.30 22.36 -17.04
C LEU A 208 5.33 21.25 -18.11
N PRO A 209 6.15 20.19 -17.96
CA PRO A 209 6.11 19.05 -18.86
C PRO A 209 4.73 18.37 -18.81
N PRO A 210 4.25 17.74 -19.90
CA PRO A 210 3.02 16.95 -19.87
C PRO A 210 3.12 15.83 -18.86
N SER A 211 1.96 15.37 -18.35
CA SER A 211 1.91 14.15 -17.54
C SER A 211 2.43 12.97 -18.36
N ASP A 212 3.15 12.07 -17.70
CA ASP A 212 3.59 10.81 -18.28
C ASP A 212 2.37 9.96 -18.65
N ASP A 213 2.55 9.06 -19.62
CA ASP A 213 1.51 8.10 -20.00
C ASP A 213 1.17 7.16 -18.83
N ASP A 214 -0.13 6.97 -18.61
CA ASP A 214 -0.67 6.11 -17.56
C ASP A 214 -1.40 4.87 -18.09
N SER A 215 -1.25 4.55 -19.38
CA SER A 215 -1.82 3.34 -19.98
C SER A 215 -1.37 2.06 -19.26
N TRP A 216 -0.15 2.03 -18.74
CA TRP A 216 0.38 0.91 -17.93
C TRP A 216 -0.48 0.60 -16.69
N LEU A 217 -1.29 1.56 -16.20
CA LEU A 217 -2.23 1.34 -15.10
C LEU A 217 -3.47 0.53 -15.51
N ARG A 218 -3.79 0.50 -16.81
CA ARG A 218 -5.00 -0.11 -17.38
C ARG A 218 -4.71 -1.37 -18.20
N ASN A 219 -3.51 -1.50 -18.76
CA ASN A 219 -3.16 -2.57 -19.69
C ASN A 219 -2.86 -3.93 -19.03
N GLY A 220 -2.92 -4.04 -17.69
CA GLY A 220 -2.59 -5.28 -16.98
C GLY A 220 -3.48 -6.47 -17.35
N GLU A 221 -4.74 -6.24 -17.74
CA GLU A 221 -5.63 -7.30 -18.22
C GLU A 221 -5.17 -7.87 -19.56
N ASP A 222 -4.73 -7.01 -20.49
CA ASP A 222 -4.26 -7.42 -21.80
C ASP A 222 -2.94 -8.19 -21.71
N GLU A 223 -2.01 -7.73 -20.86
CA GLU A 223 -0.74 -8.43 -20.58
C GLU A 223 -0.99 -9.82 -19.97
N LEU A 224 -1.86 -9.90 -18.95
CA LEU A 224 -2.22 -11.17 -18.33
C LEU A 224 -2.89 -12.13 -19.32
N ASN A 225 -3.82 -11.63 -20.14
CA ASN A 225 -4.49 -12.43 -21.15
C ASN A 225 -3.51 -12.96 -22.21
N ALA A 226 -2.54 -12.15 -22.63
CA ALA A 226 -1.49 -12.58 -23.56
C ALA A 226 -0.63 -13.70 -22.95
N GLU A 227 -0.19 -13.56 -21.70
CA GLU A 227 0.57 -14.60 -20.99
C GLU A 227 -0.24 -15.89 -20.81
N LEU A 228 -1.53 -15.79 -20.45
CA LEU A 228 -2.41 -16.95 -20.31
C LEU A 228 -2.60 -17.69 -21.63
N GLN A 229 -2.76 -16.97 -22.74
CA GLN A 229 -2.87 -17.56 -24.08
C GLN A 229 -1.57 -18.25 -24.50
N GLU A 230 -0.40 -17.68 -24.17
CA GLU A 230 0.89 -18.30 -24.44
C GLU A 230 1.05 -19.62 -23.67
N ARG A 231 0.76 -19.62 -22.36
CA ARG A 231 0.81 -20.84 -21.53
C ARG A 231 -0.19 -21.89 -22.01
N GLN A 232 -1.37 -21.48 -22.47
CA GLN A 232 -2.38 -22.39 -23.04
C GLN A 232 -1.86 -23.06 -24.32
N LYS A 233 -1.23 -22.30 -25.22
CA LYS A 233 -0.60 -22.85 -26.44
C LYS A 233 0.49 -23.85 -26.10
N GLU A 234 1.37 -23.54 -25.15
CA GLU A 234 2.41 -24.47 -24.70
C GLU A 234 1.83 -25.78 -24.15
N MET A 235 0.72 -25.69 -23.41
CA MET A 235 0.02 -26.87 -22.88
C MET A 235 -0.58 -27.73 -24.00
N GLU A 236 -1.17 -27.10 -25.00
CA GLU A 236 -1.74 -27.77 -26.17
C GLU A 236 -0.65 -28.46 -27.02
N GLU A 237 0.48 -27.79 -27.24
CA GLU A 237 1.64 -28.35 -27.92
C GLU A 237 2.20 -29.56 -27.17
N TYR A 238 2.34 -29.45 -25.84
CA TYR A 238 2.78 -30.55 -25.00
C TYR A 238 1.80 -31.73 -25.02
N ALA A 239 0.50 -31.45 -24.97
CA ALA A 239 -0.55 -32.47 -25.08
C ALA A 239 -0.53 -33.16 -26.45
N ALA A 240 -0.31 -32.42 -27.53
CA ALA A 240 -0.16 -32.95 -28.88
C ALA A 240 1.07 -33.86 -29.00
N VAL A 241 2.23 -33.45 -28.47
CA VAL A 241 3.44 -34.28 -28.42
C VAL A 241 3.20 -35.55 -27.60
N LYS A 242 2.52 -35.45 -26.46
CA LYS A 242 2.16 -36.60 -25.62
C LYS A 242 1.21 -37.56 -26.32
N LYS A 243 0.22 -37.05 -27.06
CA LYS A 243 -0.72 -37.84 -27.87
C LYS A 243 0.02 -38.57 -29.00
N ASN A 244 0.89 -37.87 -29.73
CA ASN A 244 1.71 -38.44 -30.79
C ASN A 244 2.65 -39.55 -30.27
N ARG A 245 3.26 -39.35 -29.08
CA ARG A 245 4.06 -40.39 -28.39
C ARG A 245 3.25 -41.62 -28.01
N LYS A 246 1.99 -41.46 -27.54
CA LYS A 246 1.09 -42.59 -27.25
C LYS A 246 0.67 -43.34 -28.51
N SER A 247 0.37 -42.63 -29.60
CA SER A 247 0.03 -43.24 -30.90
C SER A 247 1.20 -44.00 -31.53
N GLN A 248 2.44 -43.52 -31.38
CA GLN A 248 3.63 -44.26 -31.80
C GLN A 248 3.87 -45.53 -30.95
N LYS A 249 3.63 -45.48 -29.63
CA LYS A 249 3.78 -46.67 -28.75
C LYS A 249 2.76 -47.78 -29.02
N GLN A 250 1.57 -47.45 -29.56
CA GLN A 250 0.57 -48.43 -30.00
C GLN A 250 0.90 -49.10 -31.33
N ASN A 251 1.83 -48.56 -32.13
CA ASN A 251 2.20 -49.11 -33.44
C ASN A 251 3.43 -50.03 -33.42
N VAL A 252 4.03 -50.28 -32.25
CA VAL A 252 5.24 -51.12 -32.08
C VAL A 252 5.03 -52.28 -31.10
N SER A 253 3.79 -52.77 -30.94
CA SER A 253 3.53 -54.04 -30.24
C SER A 253 3.40 -55.19 -31.24
N SER A 254 4.50 -55.49 -31.92
CA SER A 254 4.71 -56.76 -32.63
C SER A 254 6.21 -57.06 -32.79
N SER A 255 6.94 -57.21 -31.68
CA SER A 255 7.96 -58.28 -31.50
C SER A 255 8.86 -58.07 -30.28
N SER A 256 9.00 -59.19 -29.54
CA SER A 256 10.09 -59.59 -28.65
C SER A 256 10.40 -58.90 -27.31
N SER A 257 10.58 -59.79 -26.35
CA SER A 257 10.79 -59.67 -24.91
C SER A 257 12.17 -59.20 -24.48
N SER A 258 12.22 -58.28 -23.51
CA SER A 258 13.12 -58.34 -22.34
C SER A 258 12.76 -57.23 -21.35
N GLN A 259 12.54 -57.59 -20.08
CA GLN A 259 12.27 -56.66 -18.99
C GLN A 259 13.50 -55.77 -18.71
N PRO A 260 13.26 -54.47 -18.43
CA PRO A 260 13.70 -53.94 -17.15
C PRO A 260 12.51 -53.31 -16.43
N SER A 261 12.52 -53.41 -15.09
CA SER A 261 11.48 -52.91 -14.17
C SER A 261 10.89 -51.57 -14.63
N GLU A 262 9.68 -51.66 -15.16
CA GLU A 262 8.93 -50.53 -15.68
C GLU A 262 8.49 -49.67 -14.49
N PHE A 263 9.18 -48.54 -14.26
CA PHE A 263 8.66 -47.48 -13.41
C PHE A 263 7.35 -47.00 -14.04
N ASN A 264 6.24 -47.54 -13.56
CA ASN A 264 4.93 -47.31 -14.12
C ASN A 264 4.43 -45.94 -13.67
N LEU A 265 4.79 -44.89 -14.43
CA LEU A 265 4.27 -43.54 -14.23
C LEU A 265 2.72 -43.49 -14.26
N GLY A 266 2.08 -44.48 -14.88
CA GLY A 266 0.62 -44.65 -14.86
C GLY A 266 0.09 -44.83 -13.44
N GLU A 267 0.68 -45.76 -12.67
CA GLU A 267 0.30 -46.01 -11.28
C GLU A 267 0.53 -44.78 -10.39
N ILE A 268 1.59 -44.00 -10.62
CA ILE A 268 1.84 -42.76 -9.88
C ILE A 268 0.78 -41.70 -10.21
N THR A 269 0.40 -41.58 -11.49
CA THR A 269 -0.64 -40.62 -11.88
C THR A 269 -2.04 -41.02 -11.42
N GLU A 270 -2.35 -42.32 -11.39
CA GLU A 270 -3.59 -42.83 -10.83
C GLU A 270 -3.60 -42.64 -9.30
N SER A 271 -2.49 -42.94 -8.62
CA SER A 271 -2.30 -42.65 -7.19
C SER A 271 -2.51 -41.16 -6.86
N MET A 272 -1.97 -40.24 -7.66
CA MET A 272 -2.17 -38.80 -7.46
C MET A 272 -3.61 -38.37 -7.77
N GLN A 273 -4.25 -38.94 -8.79
CA GLN A 273 -5.65 -38.64 -9.10
C GLN A 273 -6.61 -39.18 -8.04
N ASP A 274 -6.34 -40.36 -7.50
CA ASP A 274 -7.09 -40.94 -6.39
C ASP A 274 -6.90 -40.15 -5.10
N PHE A 275 -5.67 -39.65 -4.85
CA PHE A 275 -5.41 -38.75 -3.73
C PHE A 275 -6.19 -37.43 -3.86
N VAL A 276 -6.21 -36.82 -5.04
CA VAL A 276 -6.95 -35.57 -5.30
C VAL A 276 -8.46 -35.80 -5.21
N ARG A 277 -8.97 -36.93 -5.72
CA ARG A 277 -10.39 -37.29 -5.57
C ARG A 277 -10.77 -37.53 -4.11
N LYS A 278 -9.90 -38.19 -3.34
CA LYS A 278 -10.10 -38.44 -1.91
C LYS A 278 -10.02 -37.16 -1.07
N MET A 279 -9.21 -36.19 -1.49
CA MET A 279 -9.14 -34.84 -0.90
C MET A 279 -10.29 -33.92 -1.34
N SER A 280 -11.00 -34.27 -2.42
CA SER A 280 -12.05 -33.43 -3.03
C SER A 280 -13.48 -33.83 -2.63
N SER A 281 -13.68 -34.95 -1.93
CA SER A 281 -14.96 -35.26 -1.29
C SER A 281 -15.05 -34.51 0.03
N PHE A 282 -16.03 -33.59 0.11
CA PHE A 282 -16.51 -32.68 1.16
C PHE A 282 -16.27 -32.92 2.69
N GLU A 283 -15.33 -33.75 3.14
CA GLU A 283 -14.97 -33.84 4.56
C GLU A 283 -13.46 -34.05 4.68
N GLY A 284 -12.81 -33.13 5.41
CA GLY A 284 -11.36 -32.98 5.47
C GLY A 284 -10.61 -34.23 5.94
N ALA A 285 -9.29 -34.24 5.72
CA ALA A 285 -8.41 -35.36 6.00
C ALA A 285 -8.42 -35.79 7.49
N GLU A 286 -9.05 -36.93 7.79
CA GLU A 286 -8.73 -37.68 9.01
C GLU A 286 -7.47 -38.53 8.78
N VAL A 287 -6.47 -38.33 9.63
CA VAL A 287 -5.20 -39.06 9.62
C VAL A 287 -5.47 -40.53 10.00
N PRO A 288 -5.08 -41.53 9.19
CA PRO A 288 -5.24 -42.92 9.59
C PRO A 288 -4.28 -43.24 10.75
N THR A 289 -4.82 -43.34 11.98
CA THR A 289 -4.11 -43.97 13.09
C THR A 289 -4.01 -45.47 12.82
N ASN A 290 -2.86 -45.93 12.34
CA ASN A 290 -2.52 -47.35 12.43
C ASN A 290 -1.29 -47.56 13.29
N ARG A 291 -1.56 -47.60 14.60
CA ARG A 291 -0.70 -48.15 15.63
C ARG A 291 -0.83 -49.67 15.58
N LYS A 292 0.14 -50.36 14.98
CA LYS A 292 0.49 -51.74 15.36
C LYS A 292 1.95 -51.83 15.72
N THR A 293 2.26 -51.31 16.91
CA THR A 293 3.30 -51.87 17.76
C THR A 293 2.97 -53.34 18.02
N ARG A 294 3.76 -54.26 17.48
CA ARG A 294 3.89 -55.61 18.04
C ARG A 294 5.34 -55.82 18.43
N ARG A 295 5.59 -55.61 19.72
CA ARG A 295 6.77 -56.12 20.43
C ARG A 295 6.67 -57.64 20.46
N GLN A 296 7.68 -58.33 19.95
CA GLN A 296 8.58 -59.18 20.73
C GLN A 296 9.82 -59.45 19.88
#